data_AF-A0A0F9B4A5-F1
#
_entry.id   AF-A0A0F9B4A5-F1
#
_cell.length_a   1.000
_cell.length_b   1.000
_cell.length_c   1.000
_cell.angle_alpha   90.00
_cell.angle_beta   90.00
_cell.angle_gamma   90.00
#
_symmetry.space_group_name_H-M   'P 1'
#
loop_
_entity.id
_entity.type
_entity.pdbx_description
1 polymer ?
#
loop_
_entity_poly.entity_id
_entity_poly.type
_entity_poly.pdbx_seq_one_letter_code
_entity_poly.pdbx_strand_id
1 'polypeptide(L)'
;MTLWTSTEAAQATGGRLTGDWQANGVSIDTRTLAPGDLFVALAAARDGHDFVAQALDAGAAAALVSHVPPGVAPDAPLLIVPDVLEALGALGRAARARTRARVIGVTGSVGKTSTKEMLRAALAGQGAVHAAEASYNNHWGVPLTLARMPRDTDFAVIEIGMSHPGEIAPLARMAAPHVALITTVAAAHLEAFDDLDGIAREKASIFEGLMPEGTAV
;
A
#
# COMPACT_ATOMS: atom_id res chain seq x y z
N MET A 1 -12.71 -7.09 12.18
CA MET A 1 -13.78 -6.49 11.37
C MET A 1 -13.41 -6.70 9.92
N THR A 2 -14.39 -6.94 9.05
CA THR A 2 -14.14 -7.16 7.61
C THR A 2 -13.53 -5.91 6.98
N LEU A 3 -12.35 -6.06 6.40
CA LEU A 3 -11.64 -5.00 5.68
C LEU A 3 -12.10 -4.92 4.23
N TRP A 4 -12.20 -6.08 3.58
CA TRP A 4 -12.64 -6.24 2.20
C TRP A 4 -13.66 -7.36 2.08
N THR A 5 -14.75 -7.07 1.40
CA THR A 5 -15.62 -8.11 0.83
C THR A 5 -15.17 -8.44 -0.59
N SER A 6 -15.49 -9.64 -1.07
CA SER A 6 -15.28 -10.04 -2.47
C SER A 6 -15.85 -9.01 -3.44
N THR A 7 -17.08 -8.54 -3.21
CA THR A 7 -17.76 -7.56 -4.06
C THR A 7 -17.06 -6.20 -4.08
N GLU A 8 -16.68 -5.64 -2.93
CA GLU A 8 -15.97 -4.34 -2.90
C GLU A 8 -14.59 -4.43 -3.57
N ALA A 9 -13.88 -5.55 -3.36
CA ALA A 9 -12.59 -5.75 -4.00
C ALA A 9 -12.73 -5.89 -5.52
N ALA A 10 -13.73 -6.64 -6.01
CA ALA A 10 -14.04 -6.73 -7.44
C ALA A 10 -14.47 -5.40 -8.04
N GLN A 11 -15.27 -4.61 -7.33
CA GLN A 11 -15.65 -3.25 -7.76
C GLN A 11 -14.44 -2.32 -7.87
N ALA A 12 -13.51 -2.39 -6.91
CA ALA A 12 -12.31 -1.58 -6.92
C ALA A 12 -11.36 -1.96 -8.05
N THR A 13 -11.21 -3.25 -8.35
CA THR A 13 -10.20 -3.76 -9.29
C THR A 13 -10.73 -4.05 -10.70
N GLY A 14 -12.06 -4.13 -10.88
CA GLY A 14 -12.68 -4.66 -12.09
C GLY A 14 -12.48 -6.16 -12.30
N GLY A 15 -12.01 -6.88 -11.27
CA GLY A 15 -11.69 -8.30 -11.35
C GLY A 15 -12.90 -9.23 -11.33
N ARG A 16 -12.69 -10.47 -11.80
CA ARG A 16 -13.68 -11.55 -11.77
C ARG A 16 -13.53 -12.38 -10.51
N LEU A 17 -14.64 -12.60 -9.81
CA LEU A 17 -14.71 -13.46 -8.63
C LEU A 17 -14.98 -14.92 -9.04
N THR A 18 -14.43 -15.86 -8.28
CA THR A 18 -14.78 -17.29 -8.34
C THR A 18 -15.71 -17.72 -7.20
N GLY A 19 -15.84 -16.92 -6.15
CA GLY A 19 -16.71 -17.16 -5.01
C GLY A 19 -16.77 -15.97 -4.04
N ASP A 20 -17.61 -16.10 -3.02
CA ASP A 20 -17.77 -15.09 -1.97
C ASP A 20 -16.78 -15.28 -0.83
N TRP A 21 -16.22 -14.18 -0.34
CA TRP A 21 -15.25 -14.18 0.74
C TRP A 21 -15.22 -12.83 1.46
N GLN A 22 -14.65 -12.85 2.67
CA GLN A 22 -14.41 -11.66 3.48
C GLN A 22 -12.99 -11.73 4.04
N ALA A 23 -12.21 -10.69 3.77
CA ALA A 23 -10.85 -10.58 4.26
C ALA A 23 -10.75 -9.53 5.37
N ASN A 24 -9.98 -9.85 6.42
CA ASN A 24 -9.72 -8.96 7.56
C ASN A 24 -8.40 -8.18 7.41
N GLY A 25 -7.55 -8.61 6.49
CA GLY A 25 -6.28 -7.98 6.17
C GLY A 25 -5.85 -8.27 4.74
N VAL A 26 -4.65 -7.83 4.38
CA VAL A 26 -4.05 -8.02 3.06
C VAL A 26 -2.58 -8.34 3.25
N SER A 27 -2.10 -9.41 2.63
CA SER A 27 -0.70 -9.83 2.67
C SER A 27 -0.15 -10.07 1.26
N ILE A 28 1.12 -9.75 1.06
CA ILE A 28 1.89 -10.07 -0.16
C ILE A 28 2.94 -11.16 0.11
N ASP A 29 2.97 -11.71 1.33
CA ASP A 29 4.01 -12.64 1.78
C ASP A 29 3.38 -13.73 2.65
N THR A 30 3.52 -14.98 2.24
CA THR A 30 2.96 -16.13 2.98
C THR A 30 3.62 -16.32 4.34
N ARG A 31 4.81 -15.76 4.59
CA ARG A 31 5.51 -15.85 5.89
C ARG A 31 4.89 -14.93 6.95
N THR A 32 4.20 -13.88 6.52
CA THR A 32 3.53 -12.92 7.41
C THR A 32 2.00 -12.96 7.27
N LEU A 33 1.48 -13.88 6.46
CA LEU A 33 0.05 -14.04 6.22
C LEU A 33 -0.66 -14.48 7.50
N ALA A 34 -1.71 -13.75 7.87
CA ALA A 34 -2.62 -14.15 8.92
C ALA A 34 -3.85 -14.87 8.35
N PRO A 35 -4.44 -15.83 9.08
CA PRO A 35 -5.73 -16.41 8.70
C PRO A 35 -6.78 -15.31 8.48
N GLY A 36 -7.48 -15.37 7.34
CA GLY A 36 -8.45 -14.38 6.91
C GLY A 36 -7.88 -13.20 6.12
N ASP A 37 -6.59 -13.18 5.79
CA ASP A 37 -6.03 -12.19 4.86
C ASP A 37 -6.42 -12.48 3.41
N LEU A 38 -6.53 -11.42 2.60
CA LEU A 38 -6.42 -11.52 1.16
C LEU A 38 -4.94 -11.64 0.79
N PHE A 39 -4.54 -12.76 0.19
CA PHE A 39 -3.19 -12.91 -0.35
C PHE A 39 -3.08 -12.24 -1.73
N VAL A 40 -2.04 -11.44 -1.96
CA VAL A 40 -1.83 -10.72 -3.21
C VAL A 40 -0.61 -11.28 -3.91
N ALA A 41 -0.83 -12.00 -5.01
CA ALA A 41 0.19 -12.74 -5.75
C ALA A 41 1.03 -11.83 -6.67
N LEU A 42 1.82 -10.92 -6.08
CA LEU A 42 2.73 -10.06 -6.85
C LEU A 42 3.85 -10.88 -7.51
N ALA A 43 4.15 -10.60 -8.77
CA ALA A 43 5.35 -11.10 -9.43
C ALA A 43 6.52 -10.14 -9.16
N ALA A 44 7.53 -10.62 -8.43
CA ALA A 44 8.77 -9.89 -8.17
C ALA A 44 9.97 -10.82 -8.44
N ALA A 45 10.88 -11.00 -7.48
CA ALA A 45 11.99 -11.95 -7.60
C ALA A 45 11.50 -13.41 -7.76
N ARG A 46 10.31 -13.72 -7.24
CA ARG A 46 9.57 -14.96 -7.49
C ARG A 46 8.15 -14.58 -7.89
N ASP A 47 7.50 -15.48 -8.63
CA ASP A 47 6.09 -15.31 -8.96
C ASP A 47 5.23 -15.61 -7.72
N GLY A 48 4.45 -14.64 -7.27
CA GLY A 48 3.51 -14.80 -6.16
C GLY A 48 2.48 -15.91 -6.39
N HIS A 49 2.18 -16.24 -7.66
CA HIS A 49 1.22 -17.28 -8.02
C HIS A 49 1.66 -18.68 -7.55
N ASP A 50 2.96 -18.92 -7.48
CA ASP A 50 3.56 -20.17 -6.97
C ASP A 50 3.17 -20.46 -5.51
N PHE A 51 2.76 -19.43 -4.76
CA PHE A 51 2.46 -19.52 -3.33
C PHE A 51 0.97 -19.48 -3.01
N VAL A 52 0.09 -19.39 -4.02
CA VAL A 52 -1.36 -19.24 -3.78
C VAL A 52 -1.94 -20.46 -3.07
N ALA A 53 -1.57 -21.68 -3.49
CA ALA A 53 -2.01 -22.90 -2.80
C ALA A 53 -1.58 -22.89 -1.33
N GLN A 54 -0.32 -22.55 -1.06
CA GLN A 54 0.21 -22.42 0.30
C GLN A 54 -0.54 -21.34 1.11
N ALA A 55 -0.87 -20.20 0.51
CA ALA A 55 -1.59 -19.12 1.18
C ALA A 55 -3.01 -19.56 1.58
N LEU A 56 -3.72 -20.24 0.67
CA LEU A 56 -5.05 -20.78 0.93
C LEU A 56 -5.02 -21.87 2.02
N ASP A 57 -4.05 -22.78 1.97
CA ASP A 57 -3.84 -23.81 3.01
C ASP A 57 -3.51 -23.20 4.37
N ALA A 58 -2.81 -22.06 4.39
CA ALA A 58 -2.52 -21.28 5.60
C ALA A 58 -3.72 -20.45 6.12
N GLY A 59 -4.86 -20.52 5.44
CA GLY A 59 -6.11 -19.88 5.87
C GLY A 59 -6.35 -18.49 5.28
N ALA A 60 -5.70 -18.12 4.17
CA ALA A 60 -6.08 -16.92 3.42
C ALA A 60 -7.57 -16.97 3.05
N ALA A 61 -8.28 -15.84 3.19
CA ALA A 61 -9.68 -15.74 2.82
C ALA A 61 -9.89 -15.86 1.31
N ALA A 62 -8.94 -15.36 0.53
CA ALA A 62 -8.89 -15.42 -0.92
C ALA A 62 -7.49 -15.09 -1.43
N ALA A 63 -7.26 -15.25 -2.74
CA ALA A 63 -6.08 -14.73 -3.42
C ALA A 63 -6.43 -13.79 -4.60
N LEU A 64 -5.73 -12.66 -4.69
CA LEU A 64 -5.71 -11.76 -5.84
C LEU A 64 -4.62 -12.23 -6.81
N VAL A 65 -5.04 -12.64 -8.00
CA VAL A 65 -4.20 -13.34 -9.00
C VAL A 65 -4.49 -12.83 -10.42
N SER A 66 -3.56 -13.02 -11.36
CA SER A 66 -3.78 -12.72 -12.77
C SER A 66 -4.45 -13.85 -13.55
N HIS A 67 -4.34 -15.08 -13.04
CA HIS A 67 -4.89 -16.30 -13.62
C HIS A 67 -5.07 -17.35 -12.51
N VAL A 68 -5.77 -18.45 -12.79
CA VAL A 68 -5.86 -19.58 -11.85
C VAL A 68 -4.52 -20.33 -11.89
N PRO A 69 -3.75 -20.38 -10.78
CA PRO A 69 -2.45 -21.04 -10.78
C PRO A 69 -2.59 -22.57 -10.88
N PRO A 70 -1.59 -23.29 -11.43
CA PRO A 70 -1.58 -24.75 -11.40
C PRO A 70 -1.69 -25.29 -9.96
N GLY A 71 -2.49 -26.35 -9.77
CA GLY A 71 -2.69 -26.97 -8.46
C GLY A 71 -3.70 -26.25 -7.55
N VAL A 72 -4.22 -25.10 -7.97
CA VAL A 72 -5.34 -24.41 -7.29
C VAL A 72 -6.65 -24.81 -7.96
N ALA A 73 -7.64 -25.19 -7.16
CA ALA A 73 -8.95 -25.57 -7.66
C ALA A 73 -9.65 -24.38 -8.37
N PRO A 74 -10.37 -24.58 -9.50
CA PRO A 74 -11.03 -23.47 -10.22
C PRO A 74 -12.08 -22.71 -9.40
N ASP A 75 -12.63 -23.34 -8.36
CA ASP A 75 -13.61 -22.80 -7.41
C ASP A 75 -12.98 -22.30 -6.10
N ALA A 76 -11.65 -22.35 -5.96
CA ALA A 76 -10.95 -21.70 -4.86
C ALA A 76 -11.31 -20.21 -4.81
N PRO A 77 -11.32 -19.56 -3.64
CA PRO A 77 -11.69 -18.15 -3.51
C PRO A 77 -10.61 -17.25 -4.13
N LEU A 78 -10.88 -16.78 -5.34
CA LEU A 78 -9.96 -15.98 -6.15
C LEU A 78 -10.64 -14.69 -6.61
N LEU A 79 -9.84 -13.63 -6.66
CA LEU A 79 -10.11 -12.41 -7.41
C LEU A 79 -9.13 -12.37 -8.57
N ILE A 80 -9.65 -12.59 -9.78
CA ILE A 80 -8.83 -12.73 -10.99
C ILE A 80 -8.86 -11.40 -11.74
N VAL A 81 -7.69 -10.81 -11.97
CA VAL A 81 -7.50 -9.51 -12.61
C VAL A 81 -6.54 -9.61 -13.79
N PRO A 82 -6.48 -8.64 -14.71
CA PRO A 82 -5.45 -8.65 -15.76
C PRO A 82 -4.03 -8.43 -15.21
N ASP A 83 -3.89 -7.54 -14.21
CA ASP A 83 -2.62 -7.17 -13.59
C ASP A 83 -2.78 -7.03 -12.06
N VAL A 84 -1.96 -7.78 -11.30
CA VAL A 84 -2.06 -7.85 -9.84
C VAL A 84 -1.57 -6.56 -9.16
N LEU A 85 -0.53 -5.93 -9.70
CA LEU A 85 0.03 -4.70 -9.12
C LEU A 85 -0.91 -3.52 -9.35
N GLU A 86 -1.50 -3.42 -10.55
CA GLU A 86 -2.53 -2.42 -10.85
C GLU A 86 -3.74 -2.60 -9.94
N ALA A 87 -4.19 -3.84 -9.75
CA ALA A 87 -5.30 -4.17 -8.86
C ALA A 87 -4.99 -3.82 -7.39
N LEU A 88 -3.76 -4.09 -6.91
CA LEU A 88 -3.34 -3.66 -5.58
C LEU A 88 -3.37 -2.11 -5.45
N GLY A 89 -2.91 -1.40 -6.49
CA GLY A 89 -3.05 0.05 -6.59
C GLY A 89 -4.51 0.52 -6.53
N ALA A 90 -5.42 -0.20 -7.17
CA ALA A 90 -6.84 0.11 -7.16
C ALA A 90 -7.49 -0.13 -5.79
N LEU A 91 -7.11 -1.21 -5.09
CA LEU A 91 -7.49 -1.44 -3.70
C LEU A 91 -6.98 -0.31 -2.79
N GLY A 92 -5.73 0.12 -2.98
CA GLY A 92 -5.16 1.25 -2.24
C GLY A 92 -5.94 2.56 -2.45
N ARG A 93 -6.28 2.90 -3.70
CA ARG A 93 -7.10 4.08 -4.03
C ARG A 93 -8.50 4.00 -3.42
N ALA A 94 -9.16 2.84 -3.53
CA ALA A 94 -10.48 2.64 -2.94
C ALA A 94 -10.46 2.72 -1.40
N ALA A 95 -9.42 2.20 -0.77
CA ALA A 95 -9.22 2.33 0.68
C ALA A 95 -8.97 3.78 1.10
N ARG A 96 -8.19 4.54 0.33
CA ARG A 96 -7.99 5.98 0.57
C ARG A 96 -9.28 6.77 0.41
N ALA A 97 -10.11 6.44 -0.58
CA ALA A 97 -11.37 7.14 -0.84
C ALA A 97 -12.45 6.87 0.22
N ARG A 98 -12.49 5.66 0.80
CA ARG A 98 -13.52 5.30 1.80
C ARG A 98 -13.24 5.84 3.21
N THR A 99 -11.99 6.19 3.52
CA THR A 99 -11.61 6.62 4.88
C THR A 99 -11.88 8.11 5.11
N ARG A 100 -12.10 8.46 6.38
CA ARG A 100 -12.13 9.87 6.86
C ARG A 100 -10.85 10.28 7.58
N ALA A 101 -9.84 9.40 7.60
CA ALA A 101 -8.59 9.62 8.30
C ALA A 101 -7.87 10.90 7.84
N ARG A 102 -7.22 11.58 8.78
CA ARG A 102 -6.22 12.60 8.46
C ARG A 102 -4.92 11.91 8.06
N VAL A 103 -4.69 11.90 6.75
CA VAL A 103 -3.49 11.31 6.12
C VAL A 103 -2.29 12.26 6.14
N ILE A 104 -1.13 11.75 6.55
CA ILE A 104 0.16 12.42 6.57
C ILE A 104 1.12 11.64 5.67
N GLY A 105 1.70 12.30 4.67
CA GLY A 105 2.74 11.74 3.79
C GLY A 105 4.12 12.14 4.27
N VAL A 106 5.06 11.19 4.33
CA VAL A 106 6.44 11.41 4.78
C VAL A 106 7.42 10.95 3.71
N THR A 107 8.27 11.84 3.23
CA THR A 107 9.45 11.47 2.43
C THR A 107 10.73 12.11 2.98
N GLY A 108 11.86 11.76 2.39
CA GLY A 108 13.18 12.20 2.83
C GLY A 108 14.28 11.22 2.41
N SER A 109 15.53 11.69 2.38
CA SER A 109 16.70 10.83 2.21
C SER A 109 16.93 10.01 3.48
N VAL A 110 16.83 10.65 4.64
CA VAL A 110 17.05 10.05 5.97
C VAL A 110 15.91 10.46 6.91
N GLY A 111 15.56 9.58 7.86
CA GLY A 111 14.63 9.91 8.95
C GLY A 111 13.15 9.61 8.68
N LYS A 112 12.79 9.12 7.48
CA LYS A 112 11.40 8.77 7.12
C LYS A 112 10.72 7.86 8.16
N THR A 113 11.33 6.70 8.43
CA THR A 113 10.76 5.70 9.35
C THR A 113 10.74 6.20 10.79
N SER A 114 11.78 6.89 11.26
CA SER A 114 11.79 7.49 12.59
C SER A 114 10.68 8.52 12.77
N THR A 115 10.50 9.43 11.80
CA THR A 115 9.42 10.41 11.81
C THR A 115 8.05 9.74 11.76
N LYS A 116 7.88 8.68 10.97
CA LYS A 116 6.64 7.89 10.93
C LYS A 116 6.29 7.31 12.30
N GLU A 117 7.25 6.70 13.01
CA GLU A 117 7.01 6.16 14.36
C GLU A 117 6.80 7.27 15.41
N MET A 118 7.49 8.41 15.31
CA MET A 118 7.26 9.56 16.17
C MET A 118 5.84 10.13 16.00
N LEU A 119 5.37 10.27 14.75
CA LEU A 119 4.00 10.68 14.44
C LEU A 119 2.99 9.67 14.99
N ARG A 120 3.23 8.37 14.79
CA ARG A 120 2.37 7.32 15.37
C ARG A 120 2.27 7.46 16.88
N ALA A 121 3.38 7.62 17.59
CA ALA A 121 3.39 7.77 19.04
C ALA A 121 2.66 9.05 19.50
N ALA A 122 2.87 10.17 18.81
CA ALA A 122 2.22 11.45 19.14
C ALA A 122 0.69 11.45 18.91
N LEU A 123 0.23 10.71 17.90
CA LEU A 123 -1.19 10.65 17.52
C LEU A 123 -1.97 9.53 18.22
N ALA A 124 -1.29 8.51 18.77
CA ALA A 124 -1.93 7.36 19.41
C ALA A 124 -2.85 7.74 20.59
N GLY A 125 -2.56 8.85 21.28
CA GLY A 125 -3.43 9.38 22.35
C GLY A 125 -4.66 10.15 21.86
N GLN A 126 -4.80 10.35 20.55
CA GLN A 126 -5.82 11.20 19.93
C GLN A 126 -6.78 10.40 19.03
N GLY A 127 -6.45 9.16 18.67
CA GLY A 127 -7.29 8.30 17.85
C GLY A 127 -6.56 7.08 17.30
N ALA A 128 -7.26 6.28 16.51
CA ALA A 128 -6.71 5.12 15.83
C ALA A 128 -5.70 5.54 14.74
N VAL A 129 -4.46 5.07 14.84
CA VAL A 129 -3.39 5.41 13.89
C VAL A 129 -3.00 4.22 13.02
N HIS A 130 -3.14 4.38 11.71
CA HIS A 130 -2.66 3.44 10.72
C HIS A 130 -1.29 3.86 10.17
N ALA A 131 -0.34 2.95 10.13
CA ALA A 131 0.94 3.14 9.45
C ALA A 131 1.54 1.79 9.09
N ALA A 132 2.37 1.74 8.05
CA ALA A 132 3.06 0.52 7.66
C ALA A 132 3.91 -0.03 8.84
N GLU A 133 3.82 -1.34 9.09
CA GLU A 133 4.62 -2.03 10.12
C GLU A 133 6.10 -2.16 9.72
N ALA A 134 6.37 -2.20 8.41
CA ALA A 134 7.70 -2.25 7.82
C ALA A 134 7.94 -1.04 6.89
N SER A 135 9.09 -1.03 6.22
CA SER A 135 9.45 0.00 5.23
C SER A 135 8.72 -0.23 3.88
N TYR A 136 7.39 -0.25 3.90
CA TYR A 136 6.55 -0.36 2.70
C TYR A 136 6.32 1.02 2.06
N ASN A 137 7.35 1.56 1.41
CA ASN A 137 7.38 2.95 0.95
C ASN A 137 7.49 3.12 -0.59
N ASN A 138 7.46 2.03 -1.35
CA ASN A 138 7.64 2.03 -2.80
C ASN A 138 6.33 1.75 -3.56
N HIS A 139 6.45 1.47 -4.86
CA HIS A 139 5.32 1.28 -5.79
C HIS A 139 4.36 0.13 -5.45
N TRP A 140 4.74 -0.87 -4.65
CA TRP A 140 3.80 -1.85 -4.08
C TRP A 140 3.51 -1.61 -2.60
N GLY A 141 4.47 -1.02 -1.86
CA GLY A 141 4.37 -0.81 -0.43
C GLY A 141 3.32 0.23 -0.02
N VAL A 142 3.26 1.36 -0.74
CA VAL A 142 2.25 2.39 -0.48
C VAL A 142 0.84 1.88 -0.80
N PRO A 143 0.57 1.26 -1.97
CA PRO A 143 -0.71 0.59 -2.23
C PRO A 143 -1.10 -0.43 -1.16
N LEU A 144 -0.18 -1.30 -0.73
CA LEU A 144 -0.43 -2.28 0.32
C LEU A 144 -0.80 -1.62 1.64
N THR A 145 -0.04 -0.58 2.03
CA THR A 145 -0.31 0.17 3.26
C THR A 145 -1.71 0.77 3.21
N LEU A 146 -2.10 1.40 2.10
CA LEU A 146 -3.45 1.95 1.95
C LEU A 146 -4.52 0.85 1.95
N ALA A 147 -4.31 -0.24 1.21
CA ALA A 147 -5.26 -1.36 1.13
C ALA A 147 -5.50 -2.05 2.48
N ARG A 148 -4.50 -2.04 3.37
CA ARG A 148 -4.57 -2.54 4.76
C ARG A 148 -5.27 -1.59 5.72
N MET A 149 -5.59 -0.36 5.32
CA MET A 149 -6.11 0.67 6.22
C MET A 149 -7.54 0.36 6.70
N PRO A 150 -7.75 0.21 8.03
CA PRO A 150 -9.07 0.05 8.62
C PRO A 150 -9.99 1.23 8.34
N ARG A 151 -11.31 0.99 8.31
CA ARG A 151 -12.31 2.02 7.97
C ARG A 151 -12.46 3.09 9.03
N ASP A 152 -12.24 2.72 10.29
CA ASP A 152 -12.31 3.53 11.50
C ASP A 152 -10.96 4.18 11.87
N THR A 153 -10.04 4.27 10.91
CA THR A 153 -8.77 4.99 11.09
C THR A 153 -9.02 6.49 11.27
N ASP A 154 -8.47 7.09 12.33
CA ASP A 154 -8.50 8.54 12.54
C ASP A 154 -7.31 9.24 11.88
N PHE A 155 -6.14 8.62 11.92
CA PHE A 155 -4.89 9.14 11.35
C PHE A 155 -4.17 8.07 10.55
N ALA A 156 -3.61 8.44 9.39
CA ALA A 156 -2.77 7.54 8.60
C ALA A 156 -1.42 8.18 8.31
N VAL A 157 -0.32 7.48 8.61
CA VAL A 157 1.04 7.94 8.29
C VAL A 157 1.62 7.07 7.18
N ILE A 158 1.80 7.67 6.01
CA ILE A 158 2.22 6.99 4.79
C ILE A 158 3.65 7.41 4.46
N GLU A 159 4.57 6.46 4.60
CA GLU A 159 5.95 6.64 4.17
C GLU A 159 6.04 6.48 2.65
N ILE A 160 6.64 7.46 1.97
CA ILE A 160 6.82 7.47 0.52
C ILE A 160 8.32 7.62 0.22
N GLY A 161 8.88 6.60 -0.41
CA GLY A 161 10.26 6.49 -0.82
C GLY A 161 10.39 6.45 -2.33
N MET A 162 11.65 6.46 -2.78
CA MET A 162 12.05 6.35 -4.18
C MET A 162 13.43 5.72 -4.27
N SER A 163 13.68 5.07 -5.40
CA SER A 163 14.99 4.68 -5.89
C SER A 163 15.33 5.41 -7.20
N HIS A 164 14.32 5.74 -8.01
CA HIS A 164 14.49 6.42 -9.30
C HIS A 164 13.60 7.67 -9.41
N PRO A 165 13.91 8.60 -10.33
CA PRO A 165 13.04 9.72 -10.64
C PRO A 165 11.64 9.28 -11.09
N GLY A 166 10.62 10.03 -10.69
CA GLY A 166 9.21 9.82 -11.06
C GLY A 166 8.43 8.85 -10.17
N GLU A 167 9.03 8.32 -9.10
CA GLU A 167 8.38 7.33 -8.23
C GLU A 167 7.53 7.97 -7.12
N ILE A 168 7.88 9.15 -6.61
CA ILE A 168 7.17 9.78 -5.49
C ILE A 168 5.80 10.33 -5.95
N ALA A 169 5.75 11.07 -7.06
CA ALA A 169 4.53 11.77 -7.48
C ALA A 169 3.30 10.85 -7.63
N PRO A 170 3.39 9.68 -8.29
CA PRO A 170 2.26 8.75 -8.39
C PRO A 170 1.80 8.23 -7.02
N LEU A 171 2.74 7.93 -6.11
CA LEU A 171 2.44 7.43 -4.78
C LEU A 171 1.82 8.52 -3.89
N ALA A 172 2.30 9.75 -4.00
CA ALA A 172 1.76 10.89 -3.30
C ALA A 172 0.32 11.19 -3.76
N ARG A 173 0.06 11.19 -5.08
CA ARG A 173 -1.29 11.33 -5.63
C ARG A 173 -2.23 10.23 -5.17
N MET A 174 -1.74 8.99 -5.05
CA MET A 174 -2.54 7.88 -4.51
C MET A 174 -2.86 8.07 -3.03
N ALA A 175 -1.88 8.50 -2.23
CA ALA A 175 -2.05 8.71 -0.79
C ALA A 175 -2.92 9.94 -0.47
N ALA A 176 -2.96 10.94 -1.35
CA ALA A 176 -3.71 12.18 -1.20
C ALA A 176 -3.60 12.78 0.22
N PRO A 177 -2.36 13.10 0.70
CA PRO A 177 -2.13 13.57 2.05
C PRO A 177 -2.80 14.92 2.35
N HIS A 178 -3.18 15.12 3.61
CA HIS A 178 -3.57 16.44 4.15
C HIS A 178 -2.36 17.20 4.69
N VAL A 179 -1.33 16.48 5.11
CA VAL A 179 -0.03 17.02 5.46
C VAL A 179 1.02 16.22 4.70
N ALA A 180 1.89 16.86 3.94
CA ALA A 180 3.03 16.20 3.33
C ALA A 180 4.30 16.84 3.90
N LEU A 181 5.29 16.02 4.24
CA LEU A 181 6.53 16.51 4.81
C LEU A 181 7.77 15.85 4.21
N ILE A 182 8.82 16.66 4.04
CA ILE A 182 10.16 16.21 3.66
C ILE A 182 11.06 16.30 4.89
N THR A 183 11.56 15.17 5.39
CA THR A 183 12.42 15.18 6.59
C THR A 183 13.76 15.84 6.33
N THR A 184 14.51 15.35 5.34
CA THR A 184 15.83 15.85 4.98
C THR A 184 16.14 15.49 3.53
N VAL A 185 16.78 16.40 2.80
CA VAL A 185 17.34 16.13 1.47
C VAL A 185 18.86 15.96 1.65
N ALA A 186 19.35 14.78 1.31
CA ALA A 186 20.77 14.42 1.40
C ALA A 186 21.15 13.52 0.23
N ALA A 187 22.45 13.48 -0.07
CA ALA A 187 23.03 12.59 -1.07
C ALA A 187 22.76 11.12 -0.72
N ALA A 188 21.74 10.55 -1.36
CA ALA A 188 21.32 9.16 -1.25
C ALA A 188 20.77 8.76 -2.63
N HIS A 189 20.89 7.48 -3.01
CA HIS A 189 20.50 7.01 -4.34
C HIS A 189 21.21 7.75 -5.50
N LEU A 190 22.43 8.26 -5.29
CA LEU A 190 23.18 9.02 -6.30
C LEU A 190 23.39 8.27 -7.62
N GLU A 191 23.35 6.92 -7.61
CA GLU A 191 23.44 6.13 -8.84
C GLU A 191 22.28 6.41 -9.83
N ALA A 192 21.14 6.89 -9.33
CA ALA A 192 19.96 7.21 -10.11
C ALA A 192 19.73 8.73 -10.30
N PHE A 193 20.59 9.58 -9.71
CA PHE A 193 20.41 11.04 -9.70
C PHE A 193 21.70 11.76 -10.04
N ASP A 194 21.62 12.72 -10.96
CA ASP A 194 22.78 13.50 -11.41
C ASP A 194 23.38 14.34 -10.28
N ASP A 195 22.53 14.88 -9.40
CA ASP A 195 22.95 15.75 -8.30
C ASP A 195 21.92 15.80 -7.14
N LEU A 196 22.27 16.55 -6.10
CA LEU A 196 21.40 16.79 -4.94
C LEU A 196 20.12 17.54 -5.31
N ASP A 197 20.16 18.40 -6.32
CA ASP A 197 18.99 19.16 -6.78
C ASP A 197 17.96 18.23 -7.44
N GLY A 198 18.40 17.22 -8.19
CA GLY A 198 17.55 16.15 -8.73
C GLY A 198 16.83 15.39 -7.62
N ILE A 199 17.55 15.04 -6.56
CA ILE A 199 16.97 14.39 -5.37
C ILE A 199 15.94 15.34 -4.70
N ALA A 200 16.27 16.62 -4.57
CA ALA A 200 15.37 17.62 -4.00
C ALA A 200 14.07 17.76 -4.81
N ARG A 201 14.17 17.86 -6.13
CA ARG A 201 13.03 17.94 -7.04
C ARG A 201 12.14 16.71 -6.97
N GLU A 202 12.74 15.52 -6.98
CA GLU A 202 11.98 14.28 -6.85
C GLU A 202 11.24 14.23 -5.49
N LYS A 203 11.88 14.62 -4.38
CA LYS A 203 11.21 14.67 -3.07
C LYS A 203 10.10 15.71 -3.01
N ALA A 204 10.30 16.87 -3.64
CA ALA A 204 9.28 17.91 -3.72
C ALA A 204 8.00 17.42 -4.43
N SER A 205 8.09 16.41 -5.28
CA SER A 205 6.91 15.82 -5.93
C SER A 205 5.92 15.16 -4.95
N ILE A 206 6.29 14.96 -3.68
CA ILE A 206 5.33 14.58 -2.63
C ILE A 206 4.18 15.59 -2.50
N PHE A 207 4.45 16.87 -2.77
CA PHE A 207 3.46 17.94 -2.69
C PHE A 207 2.47 17.91 -3.86
N GLU A 208 2.75 17.19 -4.95
CA GLU A 208 1.78 16.99 -6.03
C GLU A 208 0.57 16.15 -5.59
N GLY A 209 0.71 15.38 -4.51
CA GLY A 209 -0.39 14.64 -3.90
C GLY A 209 -1.18 15.43 -2.86
N LEU A 210 -0.73 16.63 -2.47
CA LEU A 210 -1.31 17.37 -1.36
C LEU A 210 -2.76 17.75 -1.67
N MET A 211 -3.67 17.41 -0.76
CA MET A 211 -5.08 17.81 -0.86
C MET A 211 -5.22 19.33 -0.85
N PRO A 212 -6.30 19.89 -1.42
CA PRO A 212 -6.64 21.30 -1.23
C PRO A 212 -6.63 21.67 0.25
N GLU A 213 -6.09 22.85 0.57
CA GLU A 213 -5.90 23.34 1.95
C GLU A 213 -4.98 22.46 2.83
N GLY A 214 -4.23 21.54 2.22
CA GLY A 214 -3.21 20.75 2.90
C GLY A 214 -2.00 21.57 3.34
N THR A 215 -1.22 21.01 4.26
CA THR A 215 0.00 21.64 4.80
C THR A 215 1.25 20.99 4.23
N ALA A 216 2.17 21.80 3.71
CA ALA A 216 3.52 21.38 3.31
C ALA A 216 4.51 21.69 4.44
N VAL A 217 5.40 20.75 4.76
CA VAL A 217 6.42 20.85 5.82
C VAL A 217 7.80 20.45 5.31
#